data_AF-A0A842XZ13-F1
#
_entry.id   AF-A0A842XZ13-F1
#
_cell.length_a   1.000
_cell.length_b   1.000
_cell.length_c   1.000
_cell.angle_alpha   90.00
_cell.angle_beta   90.00
_cell.angle_gamma   90.00
#
_symmetry.space_group_name_H-M   'P 1'
#
loop_
_entity.id
_entity.type
_entity.pdbx_description
1 polymer ?
#
loop_
_entity_poly.entity_id
_entity_poly.type
_entity_poly.pdbx_seq_one_letter_code
_entity_poly.pdbx_strand_id
1 'polypeptide(L)'
;MIELLLAILGGVFLFFIPGMAWCLLLFDRKEMDIFEVFALSIALSISLSTLSILFLNMWYGVKITLFNAWIILSVLTVIPVFIHMWKSGRFSIRN
;
A
#
# COMPACT_ATOMS: atom_id res chain seq x y z
N MET A 1 10.97 24.78 5.93
CA MET A 1 11.83 23.59 5.71
C MET A 1 11.14 22.30 6.12
N ILE A 2 10.52 22.25 7.31
CA ILE A 2 9.76 21.08 7.82
C ILE A 2 8.58 20.69 6.90
N GLU A 3 7.82 21.67 6.40
CA GLU A 3 6.68 21.43 5.49
C GLU A 3 7.07 20.66 4.22
N LEU A 4 8.24 20.97 3.65
CA LEU A 4 8.74 20.35 2.43
C LEU A 4 9.15 18.90 2.70
N LEU A 5 9.77 18.64 3.85
CA LEU A 5 10.09 17.28 4.29
C LEU A 5 8.82 16.44 4.48
N LEU A 6 7.80 16.99 5.13
CA LEU A 6 6.50 16.32 5.33
C LEU A 6 5.78 16.04 4.01
N ALA A 7 5.82 16.97 3.06
CA ALA A 7 5.23 16.77 1.74
C ALA A 7 5.93 15.66 0.95
N ILE A 8 7.26 15.61 0.98
CA ILE A 8 8.03 14.53 0.34
C ILE A 8 7.73 13.20 1.03
N LEU A 9 7.78 13.16 2.35
CA LEU A 9 7.55 11.94 3.12
C LEU A 9 6.12 11.41 2.94
N GLY A 10 5.13 12.31 2.95
CA GLY A 10 3.73 12.00 2.68
C GLY A 10 3.52 11.53 1.24
N GLY A 11 4.21 12.14 0.27
CA GLY A 11 4.21 11.70 -1.12
C GLY A 11 4.76 10.27 -1.26
N VAL A 12 5.92 9.99 -0.67
CA VAL A 12 6.50 8.64 -0.68
C VAL A 12 5.57 7.64 0.02
N PHE A 13 4.96 8.03 1.14
CA PHE A 13 3.99 7.20 1.84
C PHE A 13 2.80 6.86 0.94
N LEU A 14 2.25 7.84 0.23
CA LEU A 14 1.07 7.68 -0.62
C LEU A 14 1.38 6.87 -1.89
N PHE A 15 2.53 7.10 -2.52
CA PHE A 15 2.86 6.54 -3.83
C PHE A 15 3.69 5.27 -3.80
N PHE A 16 4.22 4.86 -2.66
CA PHE A 16 5.17 3.75 -2.61
C PHE A 16 4.83 2.69 -1.56
N ILE A 17 4.44 3.10 -0.35
CA ILE A 17 4.26 2.17 0.78
C ILE A 17 3.12 1.17 0.57
N PRO A 18 1.88 1.58 0.23
CA PRO A 18 0.79 0.62 0.04
C PRO A 18 1.07 -0.28 -1.16
N GLY A 19 1.57 0.28 -2.27
CA GLY A 19 1.95 -0.49 -3.44
C GLY A 19 3.01 -1.55 -3.16
N MET A 20 4.05 -1.18 -2.41
CA MET A 20 5.09 -2.13 -1.99
C MET A 20 4.54 -3.21 -1.06
N ALA A 21 3.74 -2.85 -0.05
CA ALA A 21 3.19 -3.83 0.89
C ALA A 21 2.35 -4.91 0.19
N TRP A 22 1.53 -4.50 -0.78
CA TRP A 22 0.77 -5.43 -1.61
C TRP A 22 1.63 -6.19 -2.62
N CYS A 23 2.64 -5.54 -3.21
CA CYS A 23 3.56 -6.20 -4.13
C CYS A 23 4.25 -7.40 -3.46
N LEU A 24 4.66 -7.25 -2.19
CA LEU A 24 5.28 -8.33 -1.41
C LEU A 24 4.33 -9.45 -1.02
N LEU A 25 3.05 -9.14 -0.89
CA LEU A 25 2.04 -10.14 -0.56
C LEU A 25 1.61 -10.95 -1.79
N LEU A 26 1.44 -10.27 -2.93
CA LEU A 26 0.89 -10.83 -4.16
C LEU A 26 1.95 -11.51 -5.03
N PHE A 27 3.18 -11.00 -5.04
CA PHE A 27 4.24 -11.47 -5.90
C PHE A 27 5.41 -12.03 -5.10
N ASP A 28 5.96 -13.15 -5.57
CA ASP A 28 7.13 -13.76 -4.95
C ASP A 28 8.41 -13.06 -5.44
N ARG A 29 9.18 -12.47 -4.52
CA ARG A 29 10.41 -11.73 -4.88
C ARG A 29 11.46 -12.60 -5.55
N LYS A 30 11.38 -13.93 -5.43
CA LYS A 30 12.44 -14.83 -5.90
C LYS A 30 12.53 -14.91 -7.43
N GLU A 31 11.46 -14.50 -8.12
CA GLU A 31 11.36 -14.56 -9.58
C GLU A 31 11.47 -13.19 -10.26
N MET A 32 11.54 -12.10 -9.50
CA MET A 32 11.42 -10.74 -10.03
C MET A 32 12.70 -9.92 -9.88
N ASP A 33 13.05 -9.20 -10.94
CA ASP A 33 14.14 -8.24 -10.92
C ASP A 33 13.77 -6.97 -10.12
N ILE A 34 14.78 -6.22 -9.65
CA ILE A 34 14.60 -5.04 -8.80
C ILE A 34 13.81 -3.95 -9.55
N PHE A 35 14.06 -3.80 -10.85
CA PHE A 35 13.33 -2.83 -11.68
C PHE A 35 11.85 -3.19 -11.80
N GLU A 36 11.54 -4.48 -11.89
CA GLU A 36 10.17 -4.97 -12.04
C GLU A 36 9.37 -4.74 -10.75
N VAL A 37 9.97 -5.05 -9.59
CA VAL A 37 9.38 -4.77 -8.27
C VAL A 37 9.16 -3.27 -8.07
N PHE A 38 10.09 -2.42 -8.52
CA PHE A 38 9.95 -0.97 -8.38
C PHE A 38 8.83 -0.41 -9.25
N ALA A 39 8.78 -0.81 -10.52
CA ALA A 39 7.74 -0.42 -11.46
C ALA A 39 6.36 -0.91 -11.00
N LEU A 40 6.25 -2.18 -10.57
CA LEU A 40 5.01 -2.74 -10.05
C LEU A 40 4.58 -2.06 -8.76
N SER A 41 5.48 -1.80 -7.81
CA SER A 41 5.13 -1.12 -6.56
C SER A 41 4.51 0.26 -6.82
N ILE A 42 5.08 1.05 -7.74
CA ILE A 42 4.53 2.38 -8.07
C ILE A 42 3.17 2.25 -8.77
N ALA A 43 3.09 1.42 -9.81
CA ALA A 43 1.86 1.22 -10.57
C ALA A 43 0.72 0.71 -9.68
N LEU A 44 1.04 -0.22 -8.78
CA LEU A 44 0.09 -0.82 -7.85
C LEU A 44 -0.33 0.19 -6.78
N SER A 45 0.58 1.05 -6.29
CA SER A 45 0.23 2.09 -5.32
C SER A 45 -0.76 3.10 -5.90
N ILE A 46 -0.50 3.59 -7.11
CA ILE A 46 -1.38 4.56 -7.78
C ILE A 46 -2.75 3.91 -8.06
N SER A 47 -2.73 2.68 -8.58
CA SER A 47 -3.94 1.94 -8.90
C SER A 47 -4.77 1.69 -7.65
N LEU A 48 -4.20 1.08 -6.61
CA LEU A 48 -4.91 0.75 -5.37
C LEU A 48 -5.41 2.00 -4.65
N SER A 49 -4.60 3.05 -4.55
CA SER A 49 -5.01 4.29 -3.89
C SER A 49 -6.21 4.93 -4.60
N THR A 50 -6.13 5.05 -5.92
CA THR A 50 -7.21 5.63 -6.73
C THR A 50 -8.47 4.77 -6.68
N LEU A 51 -8.33 3.45 -6.89
CA LEU A 51 -9.47 2.54 -6.88
C LEU A 51 -10.13 2.48 -5.50
N SER A 52 -9.35 2.45 -4.42
CA SER A 52 -9.89 2.34 -3.06
C SER A 52 -10.67 3.59 -2.68
N ILE A 53 -10.13 4.79 -2.98
CA ILE A 53 -10.85 6.05 -2.73
C ILE A 53 -12.11 6.14 -3.60
N LEU A 54 -12.02 5.84 -4.90
CA LEU A 54 -13.19 5.87 -5.80
C LEU A 54 -14.24 4.83 -5.39
N PHE A 55 -13.81 3.62 -5.01
CA PHE A 55 -14.71 2.58 -4.56
C PHE A 55 -15.47 3.00 -3.31
N LEU A 56 -14.77 3.52 -2.28
CA LEU A 56 -15.44 3.99 -1.06
C LEU A 56 -16.33 5.22 -1.32
N ASN A 57 -15.92 6.11 -2.22
CA ASN A 57 -16.75 7.25 -2.59
C ASN A 57 -18.02 6.82 -3.31
N MET A 58 -17.91 5.91 -4.29
CA MET A 58 -19.04 5.49 -5.13
C MET A 58 -20.00 4.54 -4.41
N TRP A 59 -19.50 3.59 -3.61
CA TRP A 59 -20.33 2.60 -2.92
C TRP A 59 -20.87 3.09 -1.58
N TYR A 60 -20.02 3.73 -0.76
CA TYR A 60 -20.37 4.14 0.60
C TYR A 60 -20.67 5.64 0.72
N GLY A 61 -20.60 6.40 -0.38
CA GLY A 61 -20.84 7.84 -0.37
C GLY A 61 -19.79 8.64 0.41
N VAL A 62 -18.62 8.05 0.69
CA VAL A 62 -17.58 8.67 1.51
C VAL A 62 -17.02 9.89 0.78
N LYS A 63 -17.13 11.07 1.37
CA LYS A 63 -16.55 12.31 0.79
C LYS A 63 -15.04 12.16 0.62
N ILE A 64 -14.52 12.58 -0.52
CA ILE A 64 -13.07 12.60 -0.80
C ILE A 64 -12.47 13.80 -0.07
N THR A 65 -12.15 13.61 1.20
CA THR A 65 -11.43 14.57 2.03
C THR A 65 -10.03 14.05 2.34
N LEU A 66 -9.10 14.95 2.68
CA LEU A 66 -7.74 14.56 3.08
C LEU A 66 -7.75 13.54 4.21
N PHE A 67 -8.62 13.74 5.21
CA PHE A 67 -8.75 12.85 6.37
C PHE A 67 -9.19 11.44 5.98
N ASN A 68 -10.21 11.32 5.11
CA ASN A 68 -10.69 10.02 4.65
C ASN A 68 -9.64 9.31 3.78
N ALA A 69 -8.97 10.04 2.88
CA ALA A 69 -7.89 9.47 2.08
C ALA A 69 -6.76 8.92 2.97
N TRP A 70 -6.40 9.63 4.04
CA TRP A 70 -5.36 9.21 4.97
C TRP A 70 -5.73 7.93 5.72
N ILE A 71 -6.98 7.80 6.18
CA ILE A 71 -7.50 6.57 6.80
C ILE A 71 -7.47 5.41 5.81
N ILE A 72 -7.97 5.62 4.59
CA ILE A 72 -8.05 4.57 3.56
C ILE A 72 -6.66 4.03 3.24
N LEU A 73 -5.69 4.91 3.02
CA LEU A 73 -4.31 4.51 2.71
C LEU A 73 -3.62 3.80 3.88
N SER A 74 -3.92 4.21 5.11
CA SER A 74 -3.42 3.55 6.31
C SER A 74 -3.96 2.12 6.39
N VAL A 75 -5.28 1.93 6.20
CA VAL A 75 -5.92 0.61 6.18
C VAL A 75 -5.37 -0.24 5.03
N LEU A 76 -5.24 0.34 3.84
CA LEU A 76 -4.71 -0.33 2.65
C LEU A 76 -3.29 -0.86 2.86
N THR A 77 -2.48 -0.19 3.69
CA THR A 77 -1.13 -0.63 4.05
C THR A 77 -1.13 -1.67 5.16
N VAL A 78 -1.95 -1.51 6.19
CA VAL A 78 -1.96 -2.39 7.37
C VAL A 78 -2.47 -3.80 7.01
N ILE A 79 -3.48 -3.91 6.13
CA ILE A 79 -4.06 -5.19 5.71
C ILE A 79 -2.98 -6.16 5.16
N PRO A 80 -2.22 -5.83 4.10
CA PRO A 80 -1.25 -6.76 3.53
C PRO A 80 -0.10 -7.07 4.48
N VAL A 81 0.33 -6.09 5.29
CA VAL A 81 1.36 -6.30 6.33
C VAL A 81 0.89 -7.31 7.36
N PHE A 82 -0.36 -7.18 7.83
CA PHE A 82 -0.93 -8.10 8.81
C PHE A 82 -1.07 -9.52 8.23
N ILE A 83 -1.53 -9.65 6.98
CA ILE A 83 -1.63 -10.94 6.29
C ILE A 83 -0.23 -11.56 6.12
N HIS A 84 0.77 -10.76 5.73
CA HIS A 84 2.14 -11.22 5.57
C HIS A 84 2.73 -11.71 6.91
N MET A 85 2.55 -10.95 7.99
CA MET A 85 2.97 -11.36 9.34
C MET A 85 2.27 -12.64 9.79
N TRP A 86 0.96 -12.78 9.55
CA TRP A 86 0.22 -14.00 9.88
C TRP A 86 0.77 -15.20 9.11
N LYS A 87 1.02 -15.04 7.81
CA LYS A 87 1.57 -16.10 6.95
C LYS A 87 2.97 -16.52 7.41
N SER A 88 3.81 -15.56 7.79
CA SER A 88 5.15 -15.81 8.35
C SER A 88 5.09 -16.50 9.71
N GLY A 89 4.18 -16.08 10.61
CA GLY A 89 3.96 -16.73 11.91
C GLY A 89 3.45 -18.17 11.79
N ARG A 90 2.68 -18.51 10.76
CA ARG A 90 2.27 -19.90 10.45
C ARG A 90 3.37 -20.75 9.82
N PHE A 91 4.43 -20.15 9.28
CA PHE A 91 5.54 -20.89 8.68
C PHE A 91 6.59 -21.34 9.71
N SER A 92 6.66 -20.68 10.87
CA SER A 92 7.61 -21.03 11.95
C SER A 92 7.22 -22.25 12.80
N ILE A 93 6.01 -22.81 12.66
CA ILE A 93 5.55 -23.97 13.45
C ILE A 93 5.63 -25.28 12.62
N ARG A 94 6.11 -25.21 11.36
CA ARG A 94 6.10 -26.35 10.43
C ARG A 94 7.45 -26.72 9.84
N ASN A 95 8.54 -26.38 10.51
CA ASN A 95 9.88 -26.83 10.15
C ASN A 95 10.65 -27.35 11.38
#